data_AF-A0AAD5UTZ7-F1
#
_entry.id   AF-A0AAD5UTZ7-F1
#
_cell.length_a   1.000
_cell.length_b   1.000
_cell.length_c   1.000
_cell.angle_alpha   90.00
_cell.angle_beta   90.00
_cell.angle_gamma   90.00
#
_symmetry.space_group_name_H-M   'P 1'
#
loop_
_entity.id
_entity.type
_entity.pdbx_description
1 polymer ?
#
loop_
_entity_poly.entity_id
_entity_poly.type
_entity_poly.pdbx_seq_one_letter_code
_entity_poly.pdbx_strand_id
1 'polypeptide(L)'
;MPLAPVNDQGAHLYYEDTGTPEKDVHKTLVLIHGTYYNSGYFKPLIPYARQHNIRLVLLNQRDYRNSSPFTPAELETLHTQDKETQKGFIEKRVVELANFLEWFVRKEGIPKVSPSSDDGGLAIITWSSGNHLSIPLLGFAEVVPPSTRDFLNEYLRSIIIYDAPYVSVGSSPLTVEECLSPLNDPSLPSIQSRIERFPSWNSGYYTHSPTLIEVLKKWTNDDGSDDPFPSRDELVKGLVAKIDDEPRPTSDRTSLAALTENADVESVERSQLPISFAHPDIFKEAISKALDPPKAHVFPDVKIEAIVCGRSIGMCVYTGLEILRMVIERKARKEQGRPVRVNLAEGWNHHPHRDFPEETMKLFSEIA
;
A
#
# COMPACT_ATOMS: atom_id res chain seq x y z
N MET A 1 -7.43 -12.21 22.81
CA MET A 1 -6.30 -11.59 22.08
C MET A 1 -6.84 -11.03 20.78
N PRO A 2 -6.32 -9.91 20.25
CA PRO A 2 -6.88 -9.28 19.05
C PRO A 2 -6.40 -10.01 17.79
N LEU A 3 -6.90 -11.24 17.63
CA LEU A 3 -6.58 -12.15 16.53
C LEU A 3 -7.85 -12.38 15.72
N ALA A 4 -7.73 -12.27 14.41
CA ALA A 4 -8.80 -12.50 13.46
C ALA A 4 -8.50 -13.79 12.65
N PRO A 5 -9.37 -14.81 12.67
CA PRO A 5 -9.18 -15.99 11.83
C PRO A 5 -9.35 -15.61 10.36
N VAL A 6 -8.49 -16.15 9.49
CA VAL A 6 -8.50 -15.81 8.05
C VAL A 6 -8.59 -17.03 7.13
N ASN A 7 -8.44 -18.25 7.64
CA ASN A 7 -8.68 -19.47 6.89
C ASN A 7 -9.03 -20.67 7.81
N ASP A 8 -9.50 -21.75 7.20
CA ASP A 8 -9.90 -22.99 7.90
C ASP A 8 -8.69 -23.82 8.40
N GLN A 9 -7.47 -23.44 8.04
CA GLN A 9 -6.23 -24.07 8.50
C GLN A 9 -5.73 -23.45 9.82
N GLY A 10 -6.51 -22.56 10.44
CA GLY A 10 -6.21 -21.95 11.74
C GLY A 10 -5.28 -20.73 11.66
N ALA A 11 -5.01 -20.20 10.46
CA ALA A 11 -4.29 -18.94 10.33
C ALA A 11 -5.09 -17.79 10.92
N HIS A 12 -4.38 -16.86 11.53
CA HIS A 12 -4.93 -15.61 12.02
C HIS A 12 -4.02 -14.42 11.71
N LEU A 13 -4.62 -13.24 11.66
CA LEU A 13 -3.95 -11.96 11.62
C LEU A 13 -4.08 -11.26 12.97
N TYR A 14 -2.99 -10.66 13.42
CA TYR A 14 -3.01 -9.73 14.55
C TYR A 14 -3.47 -8.36 14.08
N TYR A 15 -4.31 -7.70 14.87
CA TYR A 15 -4.71 -6.33 14.62
C TYR A 15 -4.78 -5.53 15.93
N GLU A 16 -4.67 -4.22 15.84
CA GLU A 16 -5.08 -3.30 16.89
C GLU A 16 -6.28 -2.49 16.40
N ASP A 17 -7.19 -2.14 17.29
CA ASP A 17 -8.43 -1.45 16.96
C ASP A 17 -8.70 -0.37 18.00
N THR A 18 -8.93 0.84 17.51
CA THR A 18 -9.24 2.00 18.36
C THR A 18 -10.65 1.99 18.93
N GLY A 19 -11.51 1.09 18.41
CA GLY A 19 -12.92 0.97 18.75
C GLY A 19 -13.79 2.01 18.04
N THR A 20 -15.10 1.91 18.25
CA THR A 20 -16.07 2.89 17.74
C THR A 20 -15.71 4.30 18.28
N PRO A 21 -15.62 5.33 17.41
CA PRO A 21 -15.42 6.71 17.84
C PRO A 21 -16.70 7.26 18.51
N GLU A 22 -16.75 8.57 18.78
CA GLU A 22 -17.88 9.17 19.51
C GLU A 22 -19.23 9.01 18.80
N LYS A 23 -19.25 8.97 17.46
CA LYS A 23 -20.48 8.74 16.69
C LYS A 23 -20.56 7.29 16.21
N ASP A 24 -21.76 6.72 16.36
CA ASP A 24 -22.03 5.34 15.91
C ASP A 24 -21.84 5.18 14.39
N VAL A 25 -22.20 6.18 13.60
CA VAL A 25 -21.91 6.19 12.16
C VAL A 25 -20.56 6.88 11.94
N HIS A 26 -19.61 6.12 11.38
CA HIS A 26 -18.22 6.53 11.21
C HIS A 26 -17.57 5.80 10.03
N LYS A 27 -16.48 6.37 9.50
CA LYS A 27 -15.61 5.65 8.56
C LYS A 27 -14.64 4.76 9.33
N THR A 28 -14.37 3.57 8.80
CA THR A 28 -13.33 2.68 9.31
C THR A 28 -12.14 2.65 8.36
N LEU A 29 -10.93 2.86 8.87
CA LEU A 29 -9.70 2.73 8.09
C LEU A 29 -8.93 1.50 8.54
N VAL A 30 -8.67 0.57 7.64
CA VAL A 30 -7.79 -0.59 7.86
C VAL A 30 -6.43 -0.30 7.26
N LEU A 31 -5.43 -0.05 8.11
CA LEU A 31 -4.06 0.27 7.70
C LEU A 31 -3.18 -0.96 7.73
N ILE A 32 -2.50 -1.21 6.62
CA ILE A 32 -1.58 -2.33 6.44
C ILE A 32 -0.19 -1.76 6.13
N HIS A 33 0.78 -2.21 6.92
CA HIS A 33 2.17 -1.75 6.85
C HIS A 33 2.92 -2.34 5.65
N GLY A 34 4.08 -1.75 5.32
CA GLY A 34 5.03 -2.29 4.36
C GLY A 34 6.15 -3.10 5.01
N THR A 35 7.19 -3.35 4.23
CA THR A 35 8.38 -4.14 4.57
C THR A 35 9.05 -3.58 5.82
N TYR A 36 9.63 -4.45 6.63
CA TYR A 36 10.39 -4.13 7.84
C TYR A 36 9.57 -3.67 9.03
N TYR A 37 8.49 -2.92 8.82
CA TYR A 37 7.67 -2.38 9.91
C TYR A 37 6.45 -3.26 10.17
N ASN A 38 5.91 -3.22 11.39
CA ASN A 38 4.61 -3.80 11.74
C ASN A 38 3.56 -2.70 11.97
N SER A 39 2.31 -3.10 12.20
CA SER A 39 1.15 -2.20 12.35
C SER A 39 1.29 -1.17 13.48
N GLY A 40 2.06 -1.46 14.53
CA GLY A 40 2.34 -0.54 15.63
C GLY A 40 3.04 0.75 15.16
N TYR A 41 3.69 0.71 14.00
CA TYR A 41 4.34 1.88 13.42
C TYR A 41 3.39 3.05 13.14
N PHE A 42 2.10 2.76 12.93
CA PHE A 42 1.03 3.74 12.69
C PHE A 42 0.38 4.33 13.95
N LYS A 43 0.77 3.90 15.16
CA LYS A 43 0.21 4.42 16.42
C LYS A 43 0.19 5.95 16.54
N PRO A 44 1.16 6.73 16.01
CA PRO A 44 1.09 8.19 16.03
C PRO A 44 -0.16 8.80 15.38
N LEU A 45 -0.87 8.06 14.51
CA LEU A 45 -2.11 8.50 13.87
C LEU A 45 -3.35 8.43 14.80
N ILE A 46 -3.31 7.61 15.86
CA ILE A 46 -4.47 7.32 16.73
C ILE A 46 -5.07 8.59 17.36
N PRO A 47 -4.29 9.54 17.92
CA PRO A 47 -4.86 10.74 18.53
C PRO A 47 -5.68 11.59 17.55
N TYR A 48 -5.28 11.61 16.27
CA TYR A 48 -5.91 12.41 15.23
C TYR A 48 -7.12 11.71 14.61
N ALA A 49 -7.13 10.37 14.54
CA ALA A 49 -8.28 9.62 14.00
C ALA A 49 -9.59 9.97 14.73
N ARG A 50 -9.52 10.12 16.06
CA ARG A 50 -10.68 10.52 16.87
C ARG A 50 -11.25 11.89 16.50
N GLN A 51 -10.38 12.85 16.17
CA GLN A 51 -10.78 14.21 15.79
C GLN A 51 -11.61 14.22 14.49
N HIS A 52 -11.39 13.23 13.63
CA HIS A 52 -12.09 13.05 12.36
C HIS A 52 -13.25 12.05 12.45
N ASN A 53 -13.64 11.59 13.64
CA ASN A 53 -14.66 10.55 13.84
C ASN A 53 -14.36 9.27 13.04
N ILE A 54 -13.10 8.82 13.08
CA ILE A 54 -12.63 7.63 12.38
C ILE A 54 -12.31 6.52 13.37
N ARG A 55 -12.75 5.30 13.03
CA ARG A 55 -12.24 4.06 13.64
C ARG A 55 -11.01 3.61 12.88
N LEU A 56 -9.88 3.59 13.56
CA LEU A 56 -8.60 3.14 13.02
C LEU A 56 -8.33 1.69 13.42
N VAL A 57 -8.03 0.85 12.44
CA VAL A 57 -7.67 -0.57 12.58
C VAL A 57 -6.27 -0.76 12.00
N LEU A 58 -5.32 -1.19 12.81
CA LEU A 58 -3.93 -1.39 12.43
C LEU A 58 -3.69 -2.89 12.26
N LEU A 59 -3.48 -3.36 11.02
CA LEU A 59 -3.44 -4.78 10.70
C LEU A 59 -2.02 -5.25 10.39
N ASN A 60 -1.57 -6.31 11.07
CA ASN A 60 -0.36 -7.02 10.68
C ASN A 60 -0.66 -8.00 9.54
N GLN A 61 0.24 -8.06 8.57
CA GLN A 61 0.21 -9.10 7.54
C GLN A 61 0.52 -10.48 8.16
N ARG A 62 0.25 -11.57 7.42
CA ARG A 62 0.79 -12.91 7.75
C ARG A 62 2.31 -12.83 7.90
N ASP A 63 2.86 -13.71 8.73
CA ASP A 63 4.31 -13.84 8.95
C ASP A 63 5.00 -12.66 9.66
N TYR A 64 4.23 -11.66 10.09
CA TYR A 64 4.65 -10.64 11.04
C TYR A 64 4.27 -10.98 12.48
N ARG A 65 4.92 -10.32 13.43
CA ARG A 65 4.76 -10.48 14.87
C ARG A 65 3.28 -10.60 15.26
N ASN A 66 2.97 -11.62 16.05
CA ASN A 66 1.63 -11.98 16.54
C ASN A 66 0.61 -12.46 15.48
N SER A 67 0.86 -12.27 14.18
CA SER A 67 0.12 -12.98 13.13
C SER A 67 0.70 -14.38 12.95
N SER A 68 -0.07 -15.27 12.32
CA SER A 68 0.42 -16.61 12.01
C SER A 68 1.55 -16.58 10.97
N PRO A 69 2.63 -17.37 11.15
CA PRO A 69 3.68 -17.52 10.15
C PRO A 69 3.18 -18.25 8.92
N PHE A 70 3.88 -18.06 7.80
CA PHE A 70 3.72 -18.96 6.65
C PHE A 70 4.33 -20.33 6.98
N THR A 71 3.69 -21.39 6.51
CA THR A 71 4.28 -22.73 6.56
C THR A 71 5.45 -22.82 5.58
N PRO A 72 6.42 -23.74 5.81
CA PRO A 72 7.51 -23.96 4.87
C PRO A 72 7.00 -24.24 3.44
N ALA A 73 5.95 -25.05 3.30
CA ALA A 73 5.36 -25.36 2.00
C ALA A 73 4.77 -24.13 1.30
N GLU A 74 4.20 -23.17 2.03
CA GLU A 74 3.77 -21.89 1.46
C GLU A 74 4.98 -21.06 1.00
N LEU A 75 6.04 -20.97 1.81
CA LEU A 75 7.24 -20.20 1.45
C LEU A 75 7.95 -20.75 0.22
N GLU A 76 8.06 -22.08 0.09
CA GLU A 76 8.68 -22.72 -1.07
C GLU A 76 8.03 -22.32 -2.39
N THR A 77 6.72 -22.01 -2.41
CA THR A 77 6.04 -21.55 -3.63
C THR A 77 6.61 -20.25 -4.20
N LEU A 78 7.12 -19.37 -3.33
CA LEU A 78 7.72 -18.09 -3.72
C LEU A 78 9.12 -18.26 -4.32
N HIS A 79 9.83 -19.35 -3.99
CA HIS A 79 11.18 -19.63 -4.49
C HIS A 79 11.19 -20.38 -5.83
N THR A 80 10.01 -20.74 -6.37
CA THR A 80 9.89 -21.33 -7.70
C THR A 80 10.09 -20.29 -8.81
N GLN A 81 10.38 -20.74 -10.04
CA GLN A 81 10.35 -19.89 -11.24
C GLN A 81 8.98 -19.89 -11.92
N ASP A 82 8.01 -20.65 -11.39
CA ASP A 82 6.70 -20.79 -12.00
C ASP A 82 5.76 -19.66 -11.56
N LYS A 83 5.41 -18.79 -12.51
CA LYS A 83 4.54 -17.65 -12.29
C LYS A 83 3.18 -18.05 -11.71
N GLU A 84 2.57 -19.14 -12.18
CA GLU A 84 1.24 -19.55 -11.72
C GLU A 84 1.28 -20.08 -10.28
N THR A 85 2.33 -20.81 -9.91
CA THR A 85 2.58 -21.22 -8.51
C THR A 85 2.73 -20.02 -7.58
N GLN A 86 3.53 -19.02 -7.96
CA GLN A 86 3.68 -17.78 -7.18
C GLN A 86 2.37 -16.98 -7.14
N LYS A 87 1.63 -16.91 -8.24
CA LYS A 87 0.31 -16.26 -8.28
C LYS A 87 -0.68 -16.90 -7.32
N GLY A 88 -0.72 -18.24 -7.26
CA GLY A 88 -1.54 -18.97 -6.30
C GLY A 88 -1.21 -18.67 -4.84
N PHE A 89 0.05 -18.33 -4.53
CA PHE A 89 0.40 -17.80 -3.20
C PHE A 89 -0.26 -16.44 -2.94
N ILE A 90 -0.15 -15.51 -3.89
CA ILE A 90 -0.73 -14.15 -3.77
C ILE A 90 -2.26 -14.21 -3.67
N GLU A 91 -2.92 -15.05 -4.48
CA GLU A 91 -4.38 -15.25 -4.45
C GLU A 91 -4.87 -15.77 -3.08
N LYS A 92 -4.10 -16.62 -2.40
CA LYS A 92 -4.44 -17.05 -1.03
C LYS A 92 -4.42 -15.88 -0.04
N ARG A 93 -3.48 -14.93 -0.21
CA ARG A 93 -3.42 -13.72 0.64
C ARG A 93 -4.59 -12.77 0.36
N VAL A 94 -5.07 -12.72 -0.89
CA VAL A 94 -6.31 -12.00 -1.26
C VAL A 94 -7.52 -12.57 -0.52
N VAL A 95 -7.67 -13.90 -0.50
CA VAL A 95 -8.76 -14.57 0.25
C VAL A 95 -8.65 -14.30 1.74
N GLU A 96 -7.45 -14.38 2.31
CA GLU A 96 -7.24 -14.11 3.75
C GLU A 96 -7.59 -12.67 4.13
N LEU A 97 -7.22 -11.68 3.30
CA LEU A 97 -7.61 -10.30 3.53
C LEU A 97 -9.13 -10.11 3.42
N ALA A 98 -9.78 -10.70 2.42
CA ALA A 98 -11.24 -10.64 2.29
C ALA A 98 -11.95 -11.28 3.50
N ASN A 99 -11.47 -12.43 3.96
CA ASN A 99 -12.00 -13.12 5.14
C ASN A 99 -11.81 -12.28 6.41
N PHE A 100 -10.66 -11.63 6.58
CA PHE A 100 -10.43 -10.68 7.68
C PHE A 100 -11.48 -9.57 7.66
N LEU A 101 -11.68 -8.93 6.51
CA LEU A 101 -12.60 -7.80 6.37
C LEU A 101 -14.04 -8.23 6.67
N GLU A 102 -14.49 -9.36 6.12
CA GLU A 102 -15.83 -9.88 6.39
C GLU A 102 -16.02 -10.20 7.87
N TRP A 103 -15.06 -10.92 8.47
CA TRP A 103 -15.09 -11.27 9.88
C TRP A 103 -15.13 -10.01 10.76
N PHE A 104 -14.30 -9.02 10.46
CA PHE A 104 -14.20 -7.78 11.23
C PHE A 104 -15.51 -6.99 11.16
N VAL A 105 -16.06 -6.81 9.95
CA VAL A 105 -17.35 -6.14 9.74
C VAL A 105 -18.46 -6.80 10.55
N ARG A 106 -18.56 -8.14 10.50
CA ARG A 106 -19.59 -8.90 11.21
C ARG A 106 -19.43 -8.83 12.72
N LYS A 107 -18.20 -8.99 13.20
CA LYS A 107 -17.91 -9.03 14.64
C LYS A 107 -18.10 -7.67 15.30
N GLU A 108 -17.65 -6.62 14.63
CA GLU A 108 -17.55 -5.28 15.21
C GLU A 108 -18.71 -4.35 14.80
N GLY A 109 -19.64 -4.83 13.97
CA GLY A 109 -20.85 -4.09 13.58
C GLY A 109 -20.56 -2.84 12.76
N ILE A 110 -19.64 -2.93 11.80
CA ILE A 110 -19.22 -1.77 11.01
C ILE A 110 -20.41 -1.24 10.19
N PRO A 111 -20.68 0.09 10.19
CA PRO A 111 -21.76 0.66 9.40
C PRO A 111 -21.51 0.46 7.90
N LYS A 112 -22.59 0.23 7.13
CA LYS A 112 -22.53 0.16 5.66
C LYS A 112 -22.14 1.51 5.05
N VAL A 113 -21.70 1.48 3.79
CA VAL A 113 -21.55 2.70 2.99
C VAL A 113 -22.91 3.40 2.87
N SER A 114 -22.99 4.66 3.30
CA SER A 114 -24.18 5.47 3.11
C SER A 114 -24.27 5.96 1.65
N PRO A 115 -25.39 5.74 0.94
CA PRO A 115 -25.57 6.28 -0.41
C PRO A 115 -25.74 7.81 -0.45
N SER A 116 -26.12 8.42 0.67
CA SER A 116 -26.54 9.82 0.76
C SER A 116 -25.59 10.72 1.56
N SER A 117 -24.52 10.16 2.12
CA SER A 117 -23.54 10.90 2.93
C SER A 117 -22.15 10.27 2.80
N ASP A 118 -21.12 11.01 3.24
CA ASP A 118 -19.75 10.49 3.30
C ASP A 118 -19.50 9.54 4.49
N ASP A 119 -20.53 9.21 5.27
CA ASP A 119 -20.41 8.43 6.50
C ASP A 119 -20.56 6.92 6.32
N GLY A 120 -19.97 6.13 7.22
CA GLY A 120 -20.07 4.66 7.22
C GLY A 120 -18.99 3.99 6.36
N GLY A 121 -18.99 2.66 6.27
CA GLY A 121 -18.10 1.89 5.40
C GLY A 121 -16.64 1.79 5.85
N LEU A 122 -15.84 1.17 4.98
CA LEU A 122 -14.45 0.79 5.22
C LEU A 122 -13.56 1.20 4.05
N ALA A 123 -12.42 1.81 4.37
CA ALA A 123 -11.33 2.03 3.43
C ALA A 123 -10.10 1.19 3.83
N ILE A 124 -9.43 0.62 2.85
CA ILE A 124 -8.19 -0.14 3.05
C ILE A 124 -7.03 0.75 2.63
N ILE A 125 -6.08 0.98 3.53
CA ILE A 125 -4.88 1.77 3.28
C ILE A 125 -3.67 0.86 3.37
N THR A 126 -3.00 0.68 2.24
CA THR A 126 -1.79 -0.13 2.17
C THR A 126 -0.60 0.76 1.91
N TRP A 127 0.33 0.80 2.86
CA TRP A 127 1.55 1.59 2.75
C TRP A 127 2.67 0.76 2.12
N SER A 128 3.43 1.35 1.20
CA SER A 128 4.65 0.75 0.67
C SER A 128 4.39 -0.66 0.10
N SER A 129 5.18 -1.68 0.44
CA SER A 129 4.96 -3.06 0.00
C SER A 129 3.69 -3.73 0.54
N GLY A 130 2.96 -3.11 1.47
CA GLY A 130 1.61 -3.56 1.85
C GLY A 130 0.66 -3.60 0.64
N ASN A 131 0.97 -2.83 -0.41
CA ASN A 131 0.22 -2.82 -1.68
C ASN A 131 0.29 -4.15 -2.45
N HIS A 132 1.17 -5.09 -2.06
CA HIS A 132 1.14 -6.48 -2.54
C HIS A 132 -0.14 -7.23 -2.12
N LEU A 133 -0.99 -6.65 -1.26
CA LEU A 133 -2.27 -7.24 -0.84
C LEU A 133 -3.48 -6.54 -1.47
N SER A 134 -3.57 -5.22 -1.37
CA SER A 134 -4.77 -4.47 -1.81
C SER A 134 -4.91 -4.39 -3.33
N ILE A 135 -3.81 -4.26 -4.08
CA ILE A 135 -3.85 -4.25 -5.54
C ILE A 135 -4.33 -5.62 -6.05
N PRO A 136 -3.76 -6.76 -5.60
CA PRO A 136 -4.33 -8.08 -5.89
C PRO A 136 -5.75 -8.32 -5.38
N LEU A 137 -6.19 -7.69 -4.28
CA LEU A 137 -7.57 -7.83 -3.81
C LEU A 137 -8.59 -7.36 -4.87
N LEU A 138 -8.29 -6.28 -5.57
CA LEU A 138 -9.11 -5.83 -6.70
C LEU A 138 -8.80 -6.63 -7.97
N GLY A 139 -7.52 -6.87 -8.24
CA GLY A 139 -7.05 -7.50 -9.47
C GLY A 139 -7.46 -8.95 -9.62
N PHE A 140 -7.53 -9.71 -8.51
CA PHE A 140 -7.85 -11.13 -8.49
C PHE A 140 -9.11 -11.41 -7.68
N ALA A 141 -10.04 -10.45 -7.62
CA ALA A 141 -11.22 -10.56 -6.79
C ALA A 141 -12.08 -11.82 -7.13
N GLU A 142 -11.94 -12.39 -8.33
CA GLU A 142 -12.59 -13.65 -8.72
C GLU A 142 -12.29 -14.85 -7.81
N VAL A 143 -11.15 -14.86 -7.11
CA VAL A 143 -10.78 -15.94 -6.19
C VAL A 143 -11.50 -15.85 -4.86
N VAL A 144 -12.08 -14.69 -4.54
CA VAL A 144 -12.89 -14.49 -3.33
C VAL A 144 -14.27 -15.11 -3.54
N PRO A 145 -14.81 -15.87 -2.58
CA PRO A 145 -16.15 -16.44 -2.68
C PRO A 145 -17.21 -15.38 -3.01
N PRO A 146 -18.17 -15.64 -3.91
CA PRO A 146 -19.21 -14.67 -4.27
C PRO A 146 -19.97 -14.10 -3.06
N SER A 147 -20.31 -14.94 -2.07
CA SER A 147 -20.97 -14.49 -0.84
C SER A 147 -20.17 -13.44 -0.06
N THR A 148 -18.85 -13.60 0.01
CA THR A 148 -17.95 -12.66 0.67
C THR A 148 -17.80 -11.38 -0.15
N ARG A 149 -17.70 -11.49 -1.48
CA ARG A 149 -17.66 -10.32 -2.37
C ARG A 149 -18.93 -9.48 -2.29
N ASP A 150 -20.09 -10.11 -2.42
CA ASP A 150 -21.38 -9.44 -2.40
C ASP A 150 -21.60 -8.75 -1.04
N PHE A 151 -21.21 -9.43 0.06
CA PHE A 151 -21.24 -8.85 1.39
C PHE A 151 -20.33 -7.61 1.50
N LEU A 152 -19.06 -7.74 1.12
CA LEU A 152 -18.08 -6.65 1.23
C LEU A 152 -18.41 -5.46 0.31
N ASN A 153 -19.13 -5.69 -0.79
CA ASN A 153 -19.58 -4.62 -1.69
C ASN A 153 -20.47 -3.57 -0.99
N GLU A 154 -21.14 -3.94 0.10
CA GLU A 154 -21.96 -3.01 0.88
C GLU A 154 -21.15 -2.15 1.87
N TYR A 155 -19.88 -2.47 2.09
CA TYR A 155 -19.03 -1.84 3.12
C TYR A 155 -17.79 -1.17 2.55
N LEU A 156 -17.17 -1.71 1.49
CA LEU A 156 -15.95 -1.14 0.93
C LEU A 156 -16.23 0.18 0.21
N ARG A 157 -15.50 1.23 0.60
CA ARG A 157 -15.55 2.56 -0.03
C ARG A 157 -14.41 2.77 -1.00
N SER A 158 -13.20 2.51 -0.52
CA SER A 158 -11.99 2.88 -1.21
C SER A 158 -10.83 1.95 -0.87
N ILE A 159 -9.91 1.86 -1.81
CA ILE A 159 -8.58 1.31 -1.59
C ILE A 159 -7.59 2.43 -1.83
N ILE A 160 -6.76 2.69 -0.82
CA ILE A 160 -5.76 3.74 -0.82
C ILE A 160 -4.39 3.10 -1.04
N ILE A 161 -3.83 3.31 -2.24
CA ILE A 161 -2.47 2.91 -2.60
C ILE A 161 -1.52 3.97 -2.05
N TYR A 162 -1.01 3.76 -0.85
CA TYR A 162 -0.21 4.74 -0.14
C TYR A 162 1.28 4.54 -0.39
N ASP A 163 1.83 5.37 -1.28
CA ASP A 163 3.25 5.47 -1.59
C ASP A 163 3.91 4.12 -1.93
N ALA A 164 3.29 3.40 -2.88
CA ALA A 164 3.68 2.05 -3.27
C ALA A 164 5.01 2.01 -4.06
N PRO A 165 5.85 0.98 -3.91
CA PRO A 165 7.03 0.76 -4.74
C PRO A 165 6.68 0.11 -6.10
N TYR A 166 7.56 0.22 -7.09
CA TYR A 166 7.25 -0.21 -8.48
C TYR A 166 6.95 -1.71 -8.58
N VAL A 167 7.51 -2.50 -7.68
CA VAL A 167 7.28 -3.94 -7.59
C VAL A 167 5.81 -4.26 -7.33
N SER A 168 5.09 -3.40 -6.61
CA SER A 168 3.68 -3.61 -6.29
C SER A 168 2.73 -3.40 -7.47
N VAL A 169 3.20 -2.80 -8.57
CA VAL A 169 2.44 -2.63 -9.83
C VAL A 169 3.06 -3.40 -11.00
N GLY A 170 4.12 -4.17 -10.76
CA GLY A 170 4.81 -4.93 -11.79
C GLY A 170 5.46 -4.06 -12.89
N SER A 171 5.78 -2.81 -12.57
CA SER A 171 6.50 -1.92 -13.49
C SER A 171 7.95 -2.37 -13.69
N SER A 172 8.57 -1.97 -14.80
CA SER A 172 9.97 -2.28 -15.06
C SER A 172 10.89 -1.75 -13.95
N PRO A 173 11.90 -2.53 -13.54
CA PRO A 173 12.79 -2.13 -12.47
C PRO A 173 13.55 -0.84 -12.86
N LEU A 174 13.86 -0.04 -11.84
CA LEU A 174 14.81 1.05 -11.95
C LEU A 174 16.23 0.47 -11.92
N THR A 175 17.16 1.07 -12.67
CA THR A 175 18.58 0.73 -12.59
C THR A 175 19.17 1.17 -11.25
N VAL A 176 20.37 0.69 -10.93
CA VAL A 176 21.10 1.09 -9.72
C VAL A 176 21.37 2.60 -9.71
N GLU A 177 21.65 3.18 -10.87
CA GLU A 177 21.88 4.62 -11.04
C GLU A 177 20.60 5.43 -10.86
N GLU A 178 19.44 4.88 -11.24
CA GLU A 178 18.14 5.51 -11.10
C GLU A 178 17.63 5.45 -9.64
N CYS A 179 17.75 4.30 -8.98
CA CYS A 179 17.34 4.11 -7.59
C CYS A 179 17.97 2.85 -6.97
N LEU A 180 19.14 2.97 -6.35
CA LEU A 180 19.75 1.88 -5.59
C LEU A 180 18.99 1.62 -4.28
N SER A 181 18.26 0.51 -4.21
CA SER A 181 17.73 -0.02 -2.94
C SER A 181 18.79 -0.83 -2.21
N PRO A 182 19.03 -0.62 -0.90
CA PRO A 182 19.99 -1.41 -0.13
C PRO A 182 19.64 -2.90 -0.11
N LEU A 183 18.36 -3.27 -0.22
CA LEU A 183 17.93 -4.68 -0.25
C LEU A 183 18.46 -5.46 -1.46
N ASN A 184 18.79 -4.74 -2.54
CA ASN A 184 19.32 -5.29 -3.79
C ASN A 184 20.75 -4.85 -4.10
N ASP A 185 21.41 -4.15 -3.18
CA ASP A 185 22.73 -3.60 -3.41
C ASP A 185 23.79 -4.74 -3.44
N PRO A 186 24.42 -4.99 -4.61
CA PRO A 186 25.42 -6.05 -4.72
C PRO A 186 26.72 -5.73 -3.96
N SER A 187 26.96 -4.46 -3.60
CA SER A 187 28.10 -4.06 -2.78
C SER A 187 27.95 -4.44 -1.31
N LEU A 188 26.73 -4.79 -0.88
CA LEU A 188 26.41 -5.25 0.46
C LEU A 188 26.43 -6.78 0.51
N PRO A 189 27.45 -7.40 1.17
CA PRO A 189 27.73 -8.82 1.03
C PRO A 189 26.78 -9.72 1.84
N SER A 190 26.06 -9.18 2.82
CA SER A 190 25.14 -9.95 3.67
C SER A 190 23.75 -9.33 3.69
N ILE A 191 22.72 -10.18 3.78
CA ILE A 191 21.34 -9.73 3.98
C ILE A 191 21.21 -8.83 5.22
N GLN A 192 21.93 -9.15 6.29
CA GLN A 192 21.96 -8.36 7.51
C GLN A 192 22.43 -6.92 7.24
N SER A 193 23.55 -6.74 6.54
CA SER A 193 24.06 -5.40 6.19
C SER A 193 23.11 -4.59 5.28
N ARG A 194 22.29 -5.28 4.49
CA ARG A 194 21.24 -4.65 3.66
C ARG A 194 20.06 -4.19 4.50
N ILE A 195 19.59 -5.06 5.40
CA ILE A 195 18.50 -4.76 6.32
C ILE A 195 18.90 -3.63 7.30
N GLU A 196 20.16 -3.57 7.73
CA GLU A 196 20.65 -2.50 8.61
C GLU A 196 20.63 -1.12 7.95
N ARG A 197 20.90 -1.03 6.63
CA ARG A 197 20.84 0.24 5.88
C ARG A 197 19.43 0.62 5.46
N PHE A 198 18.50 -0.33 5.44
CA PHE A 198 17.17 -0.13 4.90
C PHE A 198 16.37 0.99 5.58
N PRO A 199 16.31 1.12 6.92
CA PRO A 199 15.47 2.13 7.57
C PRO A 199 15.84 3.58 7.21
N SER A 200 17.12 3.92 7.23
CA SER A 200 17.60 5.27 6.91
C SER A 200 17.38 5.62 5.45
N TRP A 201 17.58 4.66 4.54
CA TRP A 201 17.25 4.83 3.13
C TRP A 201 15.75 5.00 2.91
N ASN A 202 14.95 4.06 3.44
CA ASN A 202 13.50 4.02 3.22
C ASN A 202 12.79 5.25 3.81
N SER A 203 13.36 5.87 4.84
CA SER A 203 12.79 7.06 5.50
C SER A 203 13.54 8.36 5.21
N GLY A 204 14.46 8.33 4.23
CA GLY A 204 15.16 9.52 3.77
C GLY A 204 14.24 10.52 3.08
N TYR A 205 14.70 11.76 3.01
CA TYR A 205 14.08 12.79 2.18
C TYR A 205 14.88 12.95 0.90
N TYR A 206 14.19 13.03 -0.24
CA TYR A 206 14.83 13.11 -1.55
C TYR A 206 14.32 14.33 -2.30
N THR A 207 15.19 15.28 -2.59
CA THR A 207 14.84 16.45 -3.41
C THR A 207 14.90 16.10 -4.89
N HIS A 208 13.81 15.55 -5.42
CA HIS A 208 13.66 15.30 -6.85
C HIS A 208 13.66 16.59 -7.68
N SER A 209 13.84 16.45 -9.00
CA SER A 209 13.90 17.62 -9.88
C SER A 209 12.58 18.41 -9.84
N PRO A 210 12.62 19.76 -9.85
CA PRO A 210 11.41 20.57 -9.88
C PRO A 210 10.50 20.21 -11.07
N THR A 211 11.08 19.90 -12.23
CA THR A 211 10.33 19.46 -13.42
C THR A 211 9.50 18.22 -13.14
N LEU A 212 10.04 17.23 -12.42
CA LEU A 212 9.30 16.01 -12.06
C LEU A 212 8.11 16.31 -11.14
N ILE A 213 8.32 17.20 -10.16
CA ILE A 213 7.28 17.62 -9.23
C ILE A 213 6.17 18.38 -9.96
N GLU A 214 6.51 19.26 -10.90
CA GLU A 214 5.53 19.97 -11.72
C GLU A 214 4.74 19.01 -12.63
N VAL A 215 5.38 17.95 -13.16
CA VAL A 215 4.66 16.88 -13.88
C VAL A 215 3.64 16.21 -12.94
N LEU A 216 4.03 15.82 -11.73
CA LEU A 216 3.10 15.26 -10.75
C LEU A 216 1.94 16.22 -10.47
N LYS A 217 2.23 17.46 -10.09
CA LYS A 217 1.21 18.48 -9.77
C LYS A 217 0.23 18.69 -10.90
N LYS A 218 0.75 18.80 -12.13
CA LYS A 218 -0.08 18.96 -13.31
C LYS A 218 -1.02 17.77 -13.42
N TRP A 219 -0.47 16.57 -13.56
CA TRP A 219 -1.26 15.38 -13.91
C TRP A 219 -2.12 14.84 -12.77
N THR A 220 -1.86 15.19 -11.51
CA THR A 220 -2.78 14.90 -10.40
C THR A 220 -4.00 15.81 -10.37
N ASN A 221 -3.86 17.06 -10.83
CA ASN A 221 -4.94 18.06 -10.84
C ASN A 221 -5.68 18.18 -12.18
N ASP A 222 -5.14 17.56 -13.22
CA ASP A 222 -5.61 17.74 -14.59
C ASP A 222 -6.52 16.59 -15.03
N ASP A 223 -7.75 16.94 -15.42
CA ASP A 223 -8.75 15.99 -15.89
C ASP A 223 -8.78 15.83 -17.42
N GLY A 224 -7.97 16.58 -18.18
CA GLY A 224 -8.09 16.63 -19.64
C GLY A 224 -7.00 17.34 -20.46
N SER A 225 -5.76 17.52 -19.98
CA SER A 225 -4.67 18.10 -20.78
C SER A 225 -4.36 17.30 -22.05
N ASP A 226 -4.26 18.02 -23.17
CA ASP A 226 -3.78 17.49 -24.46
C ASP A 226 -2.26 17.30 -24.53
N ASP A 227 -1.51 17.76 -23.53
CA ASP A 227 -0.05 17.62 -23.53
C ASP A 227 0.36 16.14 -23.42
N PRO A 228 1.41 15.69 -24.12
CA PRO A 228 1.87 14.32 -24.00
C PRO A 228 2.40 14.06 -22.58
N PHE A 229 2.05 12.89 -22.03
CA PHE A 229 2.67 12.43 -20.79
C PHE A 229 4.17 12.16 -21.04
N PRO A 230 5.08 12.58 -20.15
CA PRO A 230 6.51 12.41 -20.37
C PRO A 230 6.92 10.94 -20.53
N SER A 231 7.97 10.71 -21.33
CA SER A 231 8.55 9.38 -21.50
C SER A 231 9.24 8.90 -20.21
N ARG A 232 9.43 7.57 -20.08
CA ARG A 232 10.18 6.99 -18.96
C ARG A 232 11.52 7.68 -18.75
N ASP A 233 12.27 7.89 -19.82
CA ASP A 233 13.61 8.49 -19.77
C ASP A 233 13.60 9.93 -19.24
N GLU A 234 12.53 10.69 -19.48
CA GLU A 234 12.35 12.03 -18.92
C GLU A 234 11.98 11.97 -17.43
N LEU A 235 11.12 11.02 -17.05
CA LEU A 235 10.70 10.85 -15.65
C LEU A 235 11.87 10.40 -14.76
N VAL A 236 12.63 9.39 -15.18
CA VAL A 236 13.73 8.84 -14.37
C VAL A 236 14.89 9.83 -14.20
N LYS A 237 15.13 10.72 -15.18
CA LYS A 237 16.11 11.81 -15.04
C LYS A 237 15.75 12.80 -13.93
N GLY A 238 14.48 12.87 -13.56
CA GLY A 238 14.01 13.71 -12.46
C GLY A 238 14.16 13.07 -11.08
N LEU A 239 14.37 11.75 -11.01
CA LEU A 239 14.54 11.05 -9.75
C LEU A 239 15.93 11.32 -9.17
N VAL A 240 16.00 11.31 -7.84
CA VAL A 240 17.23 11.55 -7.09
C VAL A 240 17.42 10.39 -6.12
N ALA A 241 18.57 9.73 -6.21
CA ALA A 241 18.92 8.60 -5.36
C ALA A 241 19.67 9.00 -4.08
N LYS A 242 20.21 10.23 -4.02
CA LYS A 242 20.91 10.75 -2.85
C LYS A 242 19.89 11.27 -1.83
N ILE A 243 20.02 10.81 -0.59
CA ILE A 243 19.27 11.34 0.56
C ILE A 243 19.77 12.76 0.85
N ASP A 244 18.85 13.66 1.13
CA ASP A 244 19.14 15.02 1.57
C ASP A 244 19.80 15.03 2.96
N ASP A 245 20.67 16.00 3.22
CA ASP A 245 21.32 16.11 4.54
C ASP A 245 20.31 16.52 5.63
N GLU A 246 19.31 17.33 5.27
CA GLU A 246 18.21 17.73 6.16
C GLU A 246 16.84 17.78 5.41
N PRO A 247 15.73 17.41 6.09
CA PRO A 247 15.71 16.83 7.43
C PRO A 247 16.30 15.42 7.44
N ARG A 248 16.96 15.04 8.55
CA ARG A 248 17.45 13.65 8.74
C ARG A 248 16.33 12.61 8.54
N PRO A 249 16.66 11.40 8.04
CA PRO A 249 15.70 10.32 7.88
C PRO A 249 14.84 10.08 9.12
N THR A 250 13.57 9.72 8.93
CA THR A 250 12.62 9.53 10.04
C THR A 250 13.08 8.44 11.00
N SER A 251 13.67 7.35 10.49
CA SER A 251 14.23 6.27 11.32
C SER A 251 15.35 6.78 12.22
N ASP A 252 16.19 7.68 11.71
CA ASP A 252 17.38 8.20 12.42
C ASP A 252 16.99 9.20 13.53
N ARG A 253 15.73 9.65 13.53
CA ARG A 253 15.10 10.46 14.57
C ARG A 253 14.19 9.64 15.48
N THR A 254 13.95 8.37 15.17
CA THR A 254 13.12 7.47 15.98
C THR A 254 13.98 6.79 17.04
N SER A 255 13.48 6.69 18.28
CA SER A 255 14.21 6.00 19.35
C SER A 255 14.43 4.53 19.03
N LEU A 256 15.55 3.95 19.48
CA LEU A 256 15.84 2.52 19.28
C LEU A 256 14.72 1.63 19.82
N ALA A 257 14.18 1.95 21.00
CA ALA A 257 13.07 1.19 21.60
C ALA A 257 11.84 1.18 20.69
N ALA A 258 11.47 2.34 20.12
CA ALA A 258 10.35 2.42 19.19
C ALA A 258 10.63 1.70 17.86
N LEU A 259 11.87 1.71 17.36
CA LEU A 259 12.24 0.91 16.19
C LEU A 259 12.15 -0.58 16.48
N THR A 260 12.70 -1.07 17.60
CA THR A 260 12.63 -2.50 17.98
C THR A 260 11.19 -2.98 18.19
N GLU A 261 10.33 -2.14 18.78
CA GLU A 261 8.92 -2.46 18.97
C GLU A 261 8.21 -2.61 17.62
N ASN A 262 8.48 -1.71 16.68
CA ASN A 262 7.74 -1.61 15.43
C ASN A 262 8.42 -2.29 14.23
N ALA A 263 9.61 -2.86 14.40
CA ALA A 263 10.32 -3.60 13.36
C ALA A 263 10.07 -5.10 13.48
N ASP A 264 10.04 -5.76 12.32
CA ASP A 264 10.01 -7.20 12.15
C ASP A 264 11.06 -7.60 11.11
N VAL A 265 12.31 -7.62 11.56
CA VAL A 265 13.48 -7.85 10.71
C VAL A 265 13.46 -9.26 10.10
N GLU A 266 12.99 -10.26 10.83
CA GLU A 266 12.99 -11.64 10.38
C GLU A 266 11.98 -11.90 9.26
N SER A 267 10.82 -11.23 9.29
CA SER A 267 9.82 -11.36 8.22
C SER A 267 10.32 -10.81 6.88
N VAL A 268 11.27 -9.86 6.90
CA VAL A 268 11.84 -9.26 5.69
C VAL A 268 12.47 -10.31 4.79
N GLU A 269 13.43 -11.07 5.34
CA GLU A 269 14.13 -12.11 4.60
C GLU A 269 13.22 -13.31 4.33
N ARG A 270 12.43 -13.72 5.33
CA ARG A 270 11.63 -14.94 5.26
C ARG A 270 10.51 -14.88 4.22
N SER A 271 9.81 -13.74 4.09
CA SER A 271 8.64 -13.66 3.20
C SER A 271 8.53 -12.37 2.39
N GLN A 272 8.88 -11.21 2.93
CA GLN A 272 8.63 -9.94 2.23
C GLN A 272 9.50 -9.75 0.99
N LEU A 273 10.78 -10.10 1.07
CA LEU A 273 11.66 -10.09 -0.11
C LEU A 273 11.20 -11.09 -1.17
N PRO A 274 10.95 -12.38 -0.86
CA PRO A 274 10.37 -13.31 -1.82
C PRO A 274 9.07 -12.83 -2.46
N ILE A 275 8.15 -12.22 -1.70
CA ILE A 275 6.91 -11.63 -2.24
C ILE A 275 7.21 -10.47 -3.19
N SER A 276 8.13 -9.57 -2.80
CA SER A 276 8.50 -8.40 -3.60
C SER A 276 9.22 -8.78 -4.89
N PHE A 277 9.85 -9.95 -4.94
CA PHE A 277 10.53 -10.51 -6.12
C PHE A 277 9.75 -11.64 -6.79
N ALA A 278 8.49 -11.86 -6.41
CA ALA A 278 7.60 -12.70 -7.20
C ALA A 278 7.50 -12.15 -8.63
N HIS A 279 7.12 -13.02 -9.56
CA HIS A 279 7.13 -12.71 -10.98
C HIS A 279 6.34 -11.42 -11.27
N PRO A 280 6.96 -10.39 -11.87
CA PRO A 280 6.39 -9.04 -11.94
C PRO A 280 5.07 -8.99 -12.71
N ASP A 281 4.87 -9.88 -13.69
CA ASP A 281 3.61 -9.98 -14.41
C ASP A 281 2.40 -10.29 -13.51
N ILE A 282 2.58 -10.86 -12.31
CA ILE A 282 1.49 -11.07 -11.36
C ILE A 282 0.93 -9.71 -10.92
N PHE A 283 1.79 -8.80 -10.46
CA PHE A 283 1.37 -7.47 -10.02
C PHE A 283 0.95 -6.58 -11.18
N LYS A 284 1.56 -6.75 -12.36
CA LYS A 284 1.15 -6.08 -13.59
C LYS A 284 -0.27 -6.50 -14.03
N GLU A 285 -0.57 -7.79 -13.97
CA GLU A 285 -1.91 -8.31 -14.22
C GLU A 285 -2.89 -7.76 -13.18
N ALA A 286 -2.52 -7.78 -11.90
CA ALA A 286 -3.37 -7.31 -10.81
C ALA A 286 -3.74 -5.83 -10.96
N ILE A 287 -2.76 -4.94 -11.18
CA ILE A 287 -3.04 -3.50 -11.32
C ILE A 287 -3.85 -3.19 -12.58
N SER A 288 -3.55 -3.82 -13.72
CA SER A 288 -4.37 -3.66 -14.94
C SER A 288 -5.83 -4.03 -14.65
N LYS A 289 -6.05 -5.22 -14.07
CA LYS A 289 -7.40 -5.68 -13.72
C LYS A 289 -8.10 -4.77 -12.69
N ALA A 290 -7.36 -4.24 -11.71
CA ALA A 290 -7.91 -3.33 -10.70
C ALA A 290 -8.42 -2.01 -11.31
N LEU A 291 -7.75 -1.52 -12.36
CA LEU A 291 -8.09 -0.29 -13.07
C LEU A 291 -9.16 -0.48 -14.17
N ASP A 292 -9.27 -1.66 -14.77
CA ASP A 292 -10.04 -1.88 -16.01
C ASP A 292 -11.59 -2.05 -15.84
N PRO A 293 -12.40 -1.53 -16.78
CA PRO A 293 -13.87 -1.53 -16.73
C PRO A 293 -14.59 -2.90 -16.84
N PRO A 294 -14.26 -3.84 -17.74
CA PRO A 294 -15.04 -5.08 -17.88
C PRO A 294 -14.87 -6.04 -16.69
N LYS A 295 -13.86 -5.80 -15.83
CA LYS A 295 -13.59 -6.60 -14.63
C LYS A 295 -14.07 -5.94 -13.34
N ALA A 296 -14.51 -4.68 -13.39
CA ALA A 296 -15.09 -3.97 -12.25
C ALA A 296 -16.49 -4.48 -11.82
N HIS A 297 -16.97 -5.61 -12.34
CA HIS A 297 -18.18 -6.26 -11.81
C HIS A 297 -18.01 -6.66 -10.33
N VAL A 298 -16.76 -6.83 -9.88
CA VAL A 298 -16.45 -7.00 -8.47
C VAL A 298 -16.08 -5.65 -7.85
N PHE A 299 -16.80 -5.30 -6.79
CA PHE A 299 -16.65 -4.03 -6.08
C PHE A 299 -16.84 -2.79 -6.98
N PRO A 300 -17.87 -2.69 -7.84
CA PRO A 300 -17.99 -1.63 -8.85
C PRO A 300 -17.88 -0.20 -8.29
N ASP A 301 -18.33 0.01 -7.05
CA ASP A 301 -18.40 1.34 -6.42
C ASP A 301 -17.14 1.70 -5.62
N VAL A 302 -16.19 0.78 -5.48
CA VAL A 302 -14.94 1.03 -4.74
C VAL A 302 -14.03 1.94 -5.56
N LYS A 303 -13.61 3.06 -4.96
CA LYS A 303 -12.67 4.02 -5.57
C LYS A 303 -11.22 3.59 -5.31
N ILE A 304 -10.30 4.00 -6.19
CA ILE A 304 -8.86 3.93 -5.90
C ILE A 304 -8.34 5.35 -5.69
N GLU A 305 -7.66 5.54 -4.57
CA GLU A 305 -6.93 6.76 -4.26
C GLU A 305 -5.44 6.40 -4.15
N ALA A 306 -4.60 6.88 -5.06
CA ALA A 306 -3.15 6.71 -4.92
C ALA A 306 -2.58 7.95 -4.22
N ILE A 307 -1.74 7.77 -3.21
CA ILE A 307 -0.98 8.84 -2.59
C ILE A 307 0.47 8.71 -3.03
N VAL A 308 1.04 9.79 -3.54
CA VAL A 308 2.45 9.89 -3.94
C VAL A 308 3.13 10.90 -3.04
N CYS A 309 4.13 10.48 -2.28
CA CYS A 309 4.88 11.37 -1.42
C CYS A 309 6.03 12.03 -2.20
N GLY A 310 6.00 13.35 -2.36
CA GLY A 310 6.87 14.08 -3.31
C GLY A 310 8.36 14.10 -2.99
N ARG A 311 8.76 13.77 -1.75
CA ARG A 311 10.17 13.60 -1.32
C ARG A 311 10.49 12.17 -0.87
N SER A 312 9.69 11.20 -1.33
CA SER A 312 9.88 9.78 -1.04
C SER A 312 11.08 9.19 -1.78
N ILE A 313 11.36 7.90 -1.53
CA ILE A 313 12.31 7.14 -2.33
C ILE A 313 11.89 7.15 -3.81
N GLY A 314 12.86 7.29 -4.73
CA GLY A 314 12.56 7.47 -6.15
C GLY A 314 11.68 6.38 -6.76
N MET A 315 11.76 5.14 -6.25
CA MET A 315 10.89 4.06 -6.70
C MET A 315 9.40 4.27 -6.40
N CYS A 316 9.05 4.92 -5.29
CA CYS A 316 7.66 5.20 -4.93
C CYS A 316 7.10 6.36 -5.76
N VAL A 317 7.91 7.40 -5.96
CA VAL A 317 7.57 8.53 -6.83
C VAL A 317 7.36 8.05 -8.27
N TYR A 318 8.25 7.20 -8.78
CA TYR A 318 8.11 6.56 -10.09
C TYR A 318 6.81 5.76 -10.22
N THR A 319 6.42 5.02 -9.18
CA THR A 319 5.17 4.24 -9.17
C THR A 319 3.94 5.14 -9.27
N GLY A 320 3.95 6.27 -8.56
CA GLY A 320 2.90 7.29 -8.68
C GLY A 320 2.73 7.79 -10.11
N LEU A 321 3.84 8.05 -10.80
CA LEU A 321 3.85 8.45 -12.20
C LEU A 321 3.35 7.34 -13.14
N GLU A 322 3.71 6.08 -12.87
CA GLU A 322 3.23 4.94 -13.63
C GLU A 322 1.71 4.75 -13.49
N ILE A 323 1.16 4.90 -12.29
CA ILE A 323 -0.29 4.88 -12.06
C ILE A 323 -0.97 6.04 -12.81
N LEU A 324 -0.42 7.25 -12.74
CA LEU A 324 -0.91 8.40 -13.51
C LEU A 324 -0.94 8.10 -15.01
N ARG A 325 0.15 7.57 -15.56
CA ARG A 325 0.25 7.19 -16.97
C ARG A 325 -0.85 6.20 -17.34
N MET A 326 -1.06 5.15 -16.55
CA MET A 326 -2.11 4.15 -16.79
C MET A 326 -3.51 4.79 -16.81
N VAL A 327 -3.78 5.72 -15.89
CA VAL A 327 -5.06 6.45 -15.83
C VAL A 327 -5.25 7.35 -17.06
N ILE A 328 -4.20 8.07 -17.48
CA ILE A 328 -4.23 8.96 -18.64
C ILE A 328 -4.40 8.18 -19.94
N GLU A 329 -3.63 7.11 -20.14
CA GLU A 329 -3.75 6.24 -21.32
C GLU A 329 -5.16 5.64 -21.43
N ARG A 330 -5.73 5.18 -20.31
CA ARG A 330 -7.12 4.68 -20.26
C ARG A 330 -8.12 5.76 -20.67
N LYS A 331 -7.99 6.98 -20.13
CA LYS A 331 -8.85 8.12 -20.49
C LYS A 331 -8.72 8.46 -21.98
N ALA A 332 -7.51 8.47 -22.53
CA ALA A 332 -7.26 8.73 -23.96
C ALA A 332 -7.92 7.68 -24.87
N ARG A 333 -7.99 6.42 -24.42
CA ARG A 333 -8.75 5.35 -25.11
C ARG A 333 -10.27 5.44 -24.93
N LYS A 334 -10.78 6.41 -24.16
CA LYS A 334 -12.21 6.57 -23.79
C LYS A 334 -12.80 5.32 -23.13
N GLU A 335 -11.96 4.54 -22.47
CA GLU A 335 -12.39 3.39 -21.69
C GLU A 335 -13.00 3.91 -20.39
N GLN A 336 -14.18 3.41 -20.05
CA GLN A 336 -14.70 3.57 -18.69
C GLN A 336 -13.77 2.84 -17.72
N GLY A 337 -13.93 2.96 -16.42
CA GLY A 337 -13.07 2.22 -15.51
C GLY A 337 -13.33 2.62 -14.09
N ARG A 338 -12.65 1.94 -13.17
CA ARG A 338 -12.73 2.29 -11.76
C ARG A 338 -12.32 3.76 -11.57
N PRO A 339 -13.06 4.55 -10.78
CA PRO A 339 -12.63 5.90 -10.41
C PRO A 339 -11.27 5.83 -9.73
N VAL A 340 -10.28 6.48 -10.33
CA VAL A 340 -8.92 6.55 -9.80
C VAL A 340 -8.51 8.00 -9.72
N ARG A 341 -8.03 8.41 -8.54
CA ARG A 341 -7.41 9.71 -8.32
C ARG A 341 -6.01 9.49 -7.77
N VAL A 342 -5.10 10.38 -8.14
CA VAL A 342 -3.73 10.37 -7.63
C VAL A 342 -3.54 11.68 -6.88
N ASN A 343 -3.10 11.59 -5.64
CA ASN A 343 -2.95 12.68 -4.70
C ASN A 343 -1.46 12.89 -4.44
N LEU A 344 -0.93 14.05 -4.79
CA LEU A 344 0.45 14.42 -4.47
C LEU A 344 0.51 15.00 -3.05
N ALA A 345 1.25 14.34 -2.17
CA ALA A 345 1.65 14.88 -0.88
C ALA A 345 3.02 15.57 -1.02
N GLU A 346 2.99 16.86 -1.37
CA GLU A 346 4.21 17.64 -1.61
C GLU A 346 5.04 17.79 -0.32
N GLY A 347 6.36 17.59 -0.43
CA GLY A 347 7.29 17.72 0.68
C GLY A 347 7.33 16.52 1.64
N TRP A 348 6.45 15.54 1.51
CA TRP A 348 6.42 14.36 2.36
C TRP A 348 7.44 13.32 1.87
N ASN A 349 8.18 12.71 2.80
CA ASN A 349 8.96 11.51 2.51
C ASN A 349 8.06 10.27 2.50
N HIS A 350 8.65 9.08 2.53
CA HIS A 350 7.91 7.82 2.57
C HIS A 350 7.24 7.52 3.93
N HIS A 351 7.49 8.32 4.98
CA HIS A 351 7.03 8.09 6.36
C HIS A 351 6.20 9.26 6.96
N PRO A 352 5.28 9.91 6.23
CA PRO A 352 4.61 11.09 6.75
C PRO A 352 3.66 10.76 7.90
N HIS A 353 3.17 9.52 7.99
CA HIS A 353 2.41 9.03 9.16
C HIS A 353 3.21 9.06 10.48
N ARG A 354 4.53 9.31 10.43
CA ARG A 354 5.40 9.52 11.58
C ARG A 354 5.78 10.98 11.75
N ASP A 355 6.12 11.64 10.65
CA ASP A 355 6.63 13.02 10.66
C ASP A 355 5.53 14.08 10.72
N PHE A 356 4.40 13.80 10.09
CA PHE A 356 3.23 14.67 9.93
C PHE A 356 1.93 13.87 10.22
N PRO A 357 1.79 13.26 11.42
CA PRO A 357 0.70 12.33 11.69
C PRO A 357 -0.69 12.99 11.67
N GLU A 358 -0.78 14.28 12.02
CA GLU A 358 -2.04 15.03 11.96
C GLU A 358 -2.46 15.24 10.51
N GLU A 359 -1.56 15.78 9.69
CA GLU A 359 -1.81 16.07 8.28
C GLU A 359 -2.05 14.78 7.49
N THR A 360 -1.35 13.70 7.83
CA THR A 360 -1.57 12.38 7.22
C THR A 360 -2.96 11.84 7.54
N MET A 361 -3.40 11.91 8.80
CA MET A 361 -4.75 11.46 9.17
C MET A 361 -5.83 12.34 8.54
N LYS A 362 -5.59 13.66 8.47
CA LYS A 362 -6.48 14.58 7.76
C LYS A 362 -6.65 14.17 6.30
N LEU A 363 -5.55 13.95 5.57
CA LEU A 363 -5.60 13.48 4.18
C LEU A 363 -6.37 12.15 4.06
N PHE A 364 -6.08 11.17 4.92
CA PHE A 364 -6.81 9.91 4.94
C PHE A 364 -8.31 10.11 5.17
N SER A 365 -8.70 11.02 6.08
CA SER A 365 -10.10 11.31 6.35
C SER A 365 -10.84 11.89 5.16
N GLU A 366 -10.16 12.66 4.32
CA GLU A 366 -10.74 13.37 3.17
C GLU A 366 -10.94 12.46 1.95
N ILE A 367 -10.06 11.47 1.76
CA ILE A 367 -10.06 10.61 0.56
C ILE A 367 -10.65 9.20 0.79
N ALA A 368 -10.78 8.76 2.06
CA ALA A 368 -11.27 7.43 2.42
C ALA A 368 -12.76 7.22 2.16
#